data_AF-K7GDW9-F1
#
_entry.id   AF-K7GDW9-F1
#
_cell.length_a   1.000
_cell.length_b   1.000
_cell.length_c   1.000
_cell.angle_alpha   90.00
_cell.angle_beta   90.00
_cell.angle_gamma   90.00
#
_symmetry.space_group_name_H-M   'P 1'
#
loop_
_entity.id
_entity.type
_entity.pdbx_description
1 polymer ?
#
loop_
_entity_poly.entity_id
_entity_poly.type
_entity_poly.pdbx_seq_one_letter_code
_entity_poly.pdbx_strand_id
1 'polypeptide(L)'
;MLTNFVLPILYRTLTICLFQFLYVSYLKPSFSKISGEIPGAMASADIKPKSISRAKKWSDEVENLYRFQQAGYRDEIEYKQVKQVDMVDRWPETGFVKKLQRRDNTFYYYNKQRECEDKEVHKVKVYAY
;
A
#
# COMPACT_ATOMS: atom_id res chain seq x y z
N MET A 1 33.06 12.05 60.87
CA MET A 1 32.90 13.20 59.96
C MET A 1 33.03 12.70 58.52
N LEU A 2 31.95 12.84 57.75
CA LEU A 2 31.91 13.11 56.30
C LEU A 2 32.50 12.04 55.35
N THR A 3 31.87 11.56 54.29
CA THR A 3 30.51 11.58 53.73
C THR A 3 30.61 10.67 52.50
N ASN A 4 29.75 9.66 52.42
CA ASN A 4 29.16 9.07 51.21
C ASN A 4 29.85 9.29 49.85
N PHE A 5 30.56 8.26 49.37
CA PHE A 5 30.80 8.01 47.95
C PHE A 5 29.53 7.42 47.31
N VAL A 6 28.64 8.26 46.81
CA VAL A 6 27.54 7.83 45.93
C VAL A 6 27.38 8.88 44.84
N LEU A 7 27.23 8.41 43.59
CA LEU A 7 26.96 9.10 42.32
C LEU A 7 28.20 9.31 41.42
N PRO A 8 28.36 8.44 40.40
CA PRO A 8 28.39 8.98 39.03
C PRO A 8 27.76 8.02 37.97
N ILE A 9 26.61 7.39 38.24
CA ILE A 9 26.02 6.42 37.28
C ILE A 9 24.71 6.89 36.62
N LEU A 10 24.07 7.95 37.12
CA LEU A 10 22.76 8.38 36.59
C LEU A 10 22.79 9.41 35.45
N TYR A 11 23.97 9.87 35.01
CA TYR A 11 24.06 10.93 33.99
C TYR A 11 24.40 10.48 32.56
N ARG A 12 24.53 9.17 32.29
CA ARG A 12 24.86 8.66 30.94
C ARG A 12 23.70 8.04 30.16
N THR A 13 22.53 7.84 30.77
CA THR A 13 21.35 7.27 30.08
C THR A 13 20.39 8.32 29.53
N LEU A 14 20.45 9.58 29.99
CA LEU A 14 19.56 10.63 29.49
C LEU A 14 20.00 11.29 28.16
N THR A 15 21.27 11.15 27.76
CA THR A 15 21.80 11.88 26.59
C THR A 15 21.58 11.14 25.27
N ILE A 16 21.37 9.82 25.29
CA ILE A 16 21.14 9.03 24.07
C ILE A 16 19.69 9.18 23.57
N CYS A 17 18.72 9.35 24.46
CA CYS A 17 17.32 9.53 24.07
C CYS A 17 17.02 10.87 23.36
N LEU A 18 17.82 11.91 23.56
CA LEU A 18 17.58 13.22 22.94
C LEU A 18 18.10 13.31 21.49
N PHE A 19 19.07 12.48 21.09
CA PHE A 19 19.63 12.53 19.74
C PHE A 19 18.76 11.82 18.69
N GLN A 20 17.94 10.84 19.10
CA GLN A 20 17.00 10.17 18.19
C GLN A 20 15.81 11.07 17.82
N PHE A 21 15.38 11.97 18.74
CA PHE A 21 14.22 12.84 18.52
C PHE A 21 14.50 14.01 17.57
N LEU A 22 15.75 14.47 17.44
CA LEU A 22 16.10 15.58 16.55
C LEU A 22 16.25 15.18 15.08
N TYR A 23 16.66 13.95 14.77
CA TYR A 23 16.88 13.54 13.38
C TYR A 23 15.56 13.26 12.62
N VAL A 24 14.50 12.85 13.33
CA VAL A 24 13.17 12.62 12.74
C VAL A 24 12.47 13.94 12.36
N SER A 25 12.99 15.09 12.80
CA SER A 25 12.38 16.40 12.53
C SER A 25 12.86 17.06 11.23
N TYR A 26 13.95 16.59 10.60
CA TYR A 26 14.66 17.36 9.55
C TYR A 26 14.43 16.90 8.10
N LEU A 27 13.60 15.89 7.84
CA LEU A 27 13.24 15.48 6.48
C LEU A 27 11.73 15.51 6.29
N LYS A 28 11.19 16.73 6.33
CA LYS A 28 9.86 17.07 5.79
C LYS A 28 10.07 17.62 4.39
N PRO A 29 9.80 16.85 3.31
CA PRO A 29 9.72 17.44 1.99
C PRO A 29 8.50 18.38 1.97
N SER A 30 8.78 19.66 1.74
CA SER A 30 7.82 20.72 1.48
C SER A 30 7.04 20.40 0.20
N PHE A 31 5.89 19.76 0.32
CA PHE A 31 4.90 19.68 -0.76
C PHE A 31 4.05 20.95 -0.72
N SER A 32 4.35 21.87 -1.64
CA SER A 32 3.64 23.12 -1.84
C SER A 32 2.14 22.87 -2.10
N LYS A 33 1.30 23.43 -1.22
CA LYS A 33 -0.15 23.57 -1.40
C LYS A 33 -0.43 24.31 -2.71
N ILE A 34 -0.96 23.59 -3.71
CA ILE A 34 -1.79 24.21 -4.75
C ILE A 34 -3.21 24.21 -4.19
N SER A 35 -3.66 25.37 -3.74
CA SER A 35 -5.04 25.66 -3.37
C SER A 35 -5.89 25.75 -4.64
N GLY A 36 -6.47 24.62 -5.03
CA GLY A 36 -7.67 24.57 -5.85
C GLY A 36 -8.80 24.13 -4.94
N GLU A 37 -9.78 25.00 -4.72
CA GLU A 37 -11.00 24.67 -3.99
C GLU A 37 -11.68 23.46 -4.66
N ILE A 38 -11.78 22.33 -3.97
CA ILE A 38 -12.78 21.31 -4.25
C ILE A 38 -13.58 21.12 -2.95
N PRO A 39 -14.89 21.39 -2.96
CA PRO A 39 -15.70 21.39 -1.76
C PRO A 39 -15.78 19.98 -1.19
N GLY A 40 -15.94 19.92 0.12
CA GLY A 40 -15.86 18.70 0.93
C GLY A 40 -16.74 17.55 0.48
N ALA A 41 -16.39 16.38 1.03
CA ALA A 41 -16.96 15.05 0.82
C ALA A 41 -16.35 14.26 -0.35
N MET A 42 -15.22 13.61 -0.08
CA MET A 42 -15.10 12.21 -0.48
C MET A 42 -14.86 11.37 0.77
N ALA A 43 -15.92 11.22 1.58
CA ALA A 43 -16.13 9.95 2.26
C ALA A 43 -15.99 8.88 1.18
N SER A 44 -15.06 7.94 1.37
CA SER A 44 -14.75 6.79 0.50
C SER A 44 -15.93 6.43 -0.39
N ALA A 45 -16.04 7.08 -1.54
CA ALA A 45 -17.16 6.85 -2.41
C ALA A 45 -16.91 5.45 -2.92
N ASP A 46 -17.83 4.53 -2.66
CA ASP A 46 -17.84 3.24 -3.34
C ASP A 46 -17.96 3.55 -4.83
N ILE A 47 -16.82 3.78 -5.50
CA ILE A 47 -16.78 4.07 -6.92
C ILE A 47 -17.23 2.76 -7.55
N LYS A 48 -18.48 2.75 -8.00
CA LYS A 48 -19.06 1.61 -8.69
C LYS A 48 -18.69 1.73 -10.16
N PRO A 49 -18.22 0.65 -10.78
CA PRO A 49 -17.89 0.67 -12.19
C PRO A 49 -19.15 0.91 -13.01
N LYS A 50 -19.05 1.77 -14.02
CA LYS A 50 -20.13 2.08 -14.97
C LYS A 50 -20.42 0.88 -15.86
N SER A 51 -19.39 0.15 -16.25
CA SER A 51 -19.53 -1.04 -17.10
C SER A 51 -18.45 -2.08 -16.82
N ILE A 52 -18.74 -3.31 -17.21
CA ILE A 52 -17.83 -4.45 -17.09
C ILE A 52 -17.63 -5.01 -18.49
N SER A 53 -16.37 -5.11 -18.91
CA SER A 53 -15.96 -5.79 -20.13
C SER A 53 -15.05 -6.98 -19.79
N ARG A 54 -14.74 -7.83 -20.77
CA ARG A 54 -13.80 -8.94 -20.61
C ARG A 54 -12.55 -8.67 -21.41
N ALA A 55 -11.39 -8.99 -20.84
CA ALA A 55 -10.13 -8.84 -21.56
C ALA A 55 -10.10 -9.78 -22.78
N LYS A 56 -9.65 -9.24 -23.91
CA LYS A 56 -9.48 -9.99 -25.17
C LYS A 56 -8.04 -10.40 -25.43
N LYS A 57 -7.09 -9.65 -24.88
CA LYS A 57 -5.65 -9.86 -25.02
C LYS A 57 -5.00 -9.73 -23.65
N TRP A 58 -3.90 -10.44 -23.45
CA TRP A 58 -3.08 -10.30 -22.27
C TRP A 58 -2.35 -8.94 -22.30
N SER A 59 -2.30 -8.28 -21.16
CA SER A 59 -1.51 -7.08 -20.90
C SER A 59 -1.12 -7.05 -19.42
N ASP A 60 -0.16 -6.21 -19.06
CA ASP A 60 0.31 -6.06 -17.66
C ASP A 60 -0.82 -5.59 -16.73
N GLU A 61 -1.74 -4.78 -17.24
CA GLU A 61 -2.94 -4.36 -16.53
C GLU A 61 -3.88 -5.54 -16.27
N VAL A 62 -4.10 -6.38 -17.29
CA VAL A 62 -4.95 -7.58 -17.18
C VAL A 62 -4.35 -8.60 -16.22
N GLU A 63 -3.03 -8.76 -16.19
CA GLU A 63 -2.32 -9.60 -15.22
C GLU A 63 -2.57 -9.12 -13.78
N ASN A 64 -2.46 -7.80 -13.54
CA ASN A 64 -2.74 -7.25 -12.22
C ASN A 64 -4.21 -7.40 -11.85
N LEU A 65 -5.14 -7.12 -12.77
CA LEU A 65 -6.58 -7.33 -12.56
C LEU A 65 -6.91 -8.78 -12.23
N TYR A 66 -6.27 -9.74 -12.91
CA TYR A 66 -6.40 -11.16 -12.63
C TYR A 66 -6.01 -11.48 -11.19
N ARG A 67 -4.88 -10.96 -10.71
CA ARG A 67 -4.41 -11.15 -9.32
C ARG A 67 -5.35 -10.53 -8.29
N PHE A 68 -5.89 -9.34 -8.55
CA PHE A 68 -6.91 -8.73 -7.68
C PHE A 68 -8.17 -9.59 -7.61
N GLN A 69 -8.63 -10.10 -8.76
CA GLN A 69 -9.83 -10.93 -8.86
C GLN A 69 -9.66 -12.29 -8.20
N GLN A 70 -8.49 -12.92 -8.32
CA GLN A 70 -8.13 -14.15 -7.59
C GLN A 70 -8.22 -13.95 -6.06
N ALA A 71 -7.80 -12.78 -5.56
CA ALA A 71 -7.89 -12.44 -4.15
C ALA A 71 -9.31 -12.04 -3.68
N GLY A 72 -10.27 -11.90 -4.61
CA GLY A 72 -11.66 -11.53 -4.32
C GLY A 72 -11.93 -10.02 -4.35
N TYR A 73 -11.08 -9.25 -5.02
CA TYR A 73 -11.23 -7.81 -5.23
C TYR A 73 -11.46 -7.51 -6.72
N ARG A 74 -12.18 -6.43 -7.05
CA ARG A 74 -12.38 -6.03 -8.45
C ARG A 74 -11.10 -5.43 -9.04
N ASP A 75 -10.44 -4.58 -8.28
CA ASP A 75 -9.29 -3.77 -8.69
C ASP A 75 -8.47 -3.28 -7.48
N GLU A 76 -7.45 -2.48 -7.76
CA GLU A 76 -6.61 -1.87 -6.74
C GLU A 76 -7.37 -0.88 -5.84
N ILE A 77 -8.36 -0.16 -6.39
CA ILE A 77 -9.14 0.83 -5.63
C ILE A 77 -9.93 0.11 -4.52
N GLU A 78 -10.62 -0.97 -4.86
CA GLU A 78 -11.34 -1.76 -3.85
C GLU A 78 -10.39 -2.36 -2.82
N TYR A 79 -9.21 -2.84 -3.24
CA TYR A 79 -8.23 -3.38 -2.30
C TYR A 79 -7.76 -2.32 -1.30
N LYS A 80 -7.40 -1.12 -1.79
CA LYS A 80 -6.99 0.01 -0.95
C LYS A 80 -8.10 0.44 0.00
N GLN A 81 -9.35 0.46 -0.46
CA GLN A 81 -10.50 0.81 0.36
C GLN A 81 -10.79 -0.23 1.44
N VAL A 82 -10.81 -1.53 1.09
CA VAL A 82 -11.15 -2.61 2.04
C VAL A 82 -10.07 -2.80 3.10
N LYS A 83 -8.79 -2.69 2.72
CA LYS A 83 -7.67 -2.88 3.66
C LYS A 83 -7.20 -1.58 4.29
N GLN A 84 -7.69 -0.42 3.81
CA GLN A 84 -7.22 0.90 4.23
C GLN A 84 -5.70 1.03 4.12
N VAL A 85 -5.16 0.52 3.01
CA VAL A 85 -3.72 0.53 2.73
C VAL A 85 -3.44 1.49 1.58
N ASP A 86 -2.47 2.39 1.76
CA ASP A 86 -2.09 3.35 0.71
C ASP A 86 -1.20 2.72 -0.38
N MET A 87 -0.37 1.74 -0.02
CA MET A 87 0.61 1.10 -0.91
C MET A 87 0.43 -0.42 -1.03
N VAL A 88 0.31 -0.91 -2.27
CA VAL A 88 0.30 -2.35 -2.58
C VAL A 88 1.73 -2.83 -2.81
N ASP A 89 2.08 -3.97 -2.22
CA ASP A 89 3.38 -4.60 -2.44
C ASP A 89 3.52 -5.12 -3.87
N ARG A 90 4.47 -4.55 -4.60
CA ARG A 90 4.76 -4.87 -6.01
C ARG A 90 6.20 -5.34 -6.17
N TRP A 91 6.45 -6.12 -7.22
CA TRP A 91 7.80 -6.47 -7.65
C TRP A 91 8.46 -5.26 -8.33
N PRO A 92 9.70 -4.90 -7.97
CA PRO A 92 10.38 -3.73 -8.56
C PRO A 92 10.78 -3.94 -10.03
N GLU A 93 10.95 -5.20 -10.47
CA GLU A 93 11.35 -5.53 -11.85
C GLU A 93 10.18 -5.38 -12.84
N THR A 94 9.02 -5.96 -12.50
CA THR A 94 7.86 -6.06 -13.41
C THR A 94 6.70 -5.15 -13.04
N GLY A 95 6.66 -4.64 -11.81
CA GLY A 95 5.52 -3.86 -11.30
C GLY A 95 4.29 -4.71 -10.93
N PHE A 96 4.38 -6.03 -11.02
CA PHE A 96 3.27 -6.93 -10.68
C PHE A 96 3.05 -7.04 -9.17
N VAL A 97 1.80 -7.27 -8.80
CA VAL A 97 1.40 -7.47 -7.41
C VAL A 97 2.11 -8.70 -6.83
N LYS A 98 2.83 -8.52 -5.72
CA LYS A 98 3.63 -9.56 -5.06
C LYS A 98 2.82 -10.36 -4.07
N LYS A 99 2.02 -9.67 -3.25
CA LYS A 99 1.15 -10.30 -2.25
C LYS A 99 -0.14 -9.51 -2.10
N LEU A 100 -1.24 -10.23 -1.88
CA LEU A 100 -2.54 -9.64 -1.51
C LEU A 100 -3.10 -10.37 -0.31
N GLN A 101 -3.67 -9.61 0.61
CA GLN A 101 -4.44 -10.18 1.70
C GLN A 101 -5.90 -10.31 1.29
N ARG A 102 -6.50 -11.49 1.48
CA ARG A 102 -7.95 -11.71 1.27
C ARG A 102 -8.78 -11.04 2.37
N ARG A 103 -10.10 -11.09 2.20
CA ARG A 103 -11.07 -10.71 3.23
C ARG A 103 -10.96 -11.58 4.49
N ASP A 104 -10.61 -12.86 4.33
CA ASP A 104 -10.39 -13.83 5.42
C ASP A 104 -9.03 -13.67 6.13
N ASN A 105 -8.30 -12.58 5.85
CA ASN A 105 -6.96 -12.26 6.37
C ASN A 105 -5.83 -13.22 5.97
N THR A 106 -6.09 -14.26 5.17
CA THR A 106 -5.07 -15.09 4.53
C THR A 106 -4.36 -14.35 3.40
N PHE A 107 -3.08 -14.66 3.18
CA PHE A 107 -2.27 -14.03 2.13
C PHE A 107 -2.12 -14.91 0.90
N TYR A 108 -2.35 -14.33 -0.27
CA TYR A 108 -1.91 -14.89 -1.55
C TYR A 108 -0.57 -14.28 -1.94
N TYR A 109 0.34 -15.14 -2.39
CA TYR A 109 1.63 -14.77 -2.94
C TYR A 109 1.62 -15.09 -4.43
N TYR A 110 2.09 -14.15 -5.24
CA TYR A 110 2.15 -14.29 -6.68
C TYR A 110 3.61 -14.26 -7.15
N ASN A 111 3.91 -15.02 -8.19
CA ASN A 111 5.24 -15.01 -8.78
C ASN A 111 5.53 -13.67 -9.46
N LYS A 112 6.83 -13.40 -9.63
CA LYS A 112 7.31 -12.22 -10.35
C LYS A 112 7.08 -12.33 -11.86
N GLN A 113 6.95 -13.56 -12.37
CA GLN A 113 6.69 -13.85 -13.77
C GLN A 113 5.18 -13.83 -14.06
N ARG A 114 4.85 -13.82 -15.35
CA ARG A 114 3.48 -13.93 -15.87
C ARG A 114 2.84 -15.24 -15.39
N GLU A 115 1.70 -15.15 -14.71
CA GLU A 115 0.88 -16.30 -14.29
C GLU A 115 -0.40 -16.42 -15.11
N CYS A 116 -0.90 -15.34 -15.73
CA CYS A 116 -2.11 -15.40 -16.55
C CYS A 116 -1.82 -16.03 -17.92
N GLU A 117 -2.16 -17.31 -18.05
CA GLU A 117 -2.23 -17.97 -19.37
C GLU A 117 -3.27 -17.29 -20.26
N ASP A 118 -3.08 -17.33 -21.59
CA ASP A 118 -4.05 -16.78 -22.55
C ASP A 118 -5.45 -17.40 -22.42
N LYS A 119 -5.52 -18.63 -21.90
CA LYS A 119 -6.77 -19.33 -21.58
C LYS A 119 -7.53 -18.71 -20.40
N GLU A 120 -6.90 -17.87 -19.59
CA GLU A 120 -7.54 -17.26 -18.42
C GLU A 120 -7.87 -15.78 -18.64
N VAL A 121 -7.24 -15.15 -19.64
CA VAL A 121 -7.46 -13.75 -20.02
C VAL A 121 -8.95 -13.45 -20.23
N HIS A 122 -9.69 -14.32 -20.92
CA HIS A 122 -11.12 -14.10 -21.18
C HIS A 122 -12.02 -14.19 -19.93
N LYS A 123 -11.50 -14.74 -18.82
CA LYS A 123 -12.19 -14.77 -17.53
C LYS A 123 -12.03 -13.46 -16.77
N VAL A 124 -10.95 -12.71 -17.04
CA VAL A 124 -10.63 -11.44 -16.37
C VAL A 124 -11.67 -10.39 -16.75
N LYS A 125 -12.29 -9.81 -15.71
CA LYS A 125 -13.22 -8.69 -15.83
C LYS A 125 -12.45 -7.38 -15.83
N VAL A 126 -12.69 -6.53 -16.82
CA VAL A 126 -12.12 -5.18 -16.89
C VAL A 126 -13.23 -4.21 -16.54
N TYR A 127 -13.04 -3.48 -15.46
CA TYR A 127 -14.00 -2.52 -14.93
C TYR A 127 -13.69 -1.13 -15.49
N ALA A 128 -14.70 -0.47 -16.05
CA ALA A 128 -14.61 0.91 -16.49
C ALA A 128 -15.37 1.81 -15.53
N TYR A 129 -14.73 2.90 -15.08
CA TYR A 129 -15.25 3.86 -14.10
C TYR A 129 -15.62 5.20 -14.74
#